data_AF-A0A096AWP0-F1
#
_entry.id   AF-A0A096AWP0-F1
#
_cell.length_a   1.000
_cell.length_b   1.000
_cell.length_c   1.000
_cell.angle_alpha   90.00
_cell.angle_beta   90.00
_cell.angle_gamma   90.00
#
_symmetry.space_group_name_H-M   'P 1'
#
loop_
_entity.id
_entity.type
_entity.pdbx_description
1 polymer ?
#
loop_
_entity_poly.entity_id
_entity_poly.type
_entity_poly.pdbx_seq_one_letter_code
_entity_poly.pdbx_strand_id
1 'polypeptide(L)' 'PPFADPDDPAQDQAAREMGLRLVEHCQQVNVYGTVRTPGMLAEIRRAEELNIPVKADQPGLKKKKDRPRRGQIR' A
#
# COMPACT_ATOMS: atom_id res chain seq x y z
N PRO A 1 1.84 6.96 -9.42
CA PRO A 1 2.03 8.24 -10.14
C PRO A 1 3.44 8.32 -10.74
N PRO A 2 3.63 8.90 -11.93
CA PRO A 2 4.88 8.83 -12.70
C PRO A 2 5.86 9.92 -12.21
N PHE A 3 6.05 10.04 -10.90
CA PHE A 3 6.86 11.11 -10.30
C PHE A 3 8.28 10.66 -9.87
N ALA A 4 8.55 9.36 -9.87
CA ALA A 4 9.87 8.83 -9.57
C ALA A 4 10.28 7.89 -10.69
N ASP A 5 11.22 8.33 -11.52
CA ASP A 5 12.00 7.40 -12.33
C ASP A 5 12.82 6.53 -11.36
N PRO A 6 12.60 5.21 -11.31
CA PRO A 6 13.37 4.32 -10.42
C PRO A 6 14.86 4.27 -10.76
N ASP A 7 15.26 4.71 -11.96
CA ASP A 7 16.66 4.82 -12.37
C ASP A 7 17.30 6.17 -11.99
N ASP A 8 16.51 7.14 -11.48
CA ASP A 8 16.99 8.40 -10.93
C ASP A 8 16.94 8.39 -9.38
N PRO A 9 18.08 8.21 -8.69
CA PRO A 9 18.11 8.12 -7.24
C PRO A 9 17.68 9.41 -6.54
N ALA A 10 17.81 10.58 -7.19
CA ALA A 10 17.38 11.85 -6.61
C ALA A 10 15.85 11.96 -6.61
N GLN A 11 15.20 11.49 -7.68
CA GLN A 11 13.74 11.45 -7.76
C GLN A 11 13.14 10.38 -6.84
N ASP A 12 13.73 9.19 -6.77
CA ASP A 12 13.30 8.14 -5.85
C ASP A 12 13.36 8.63 -4.39
N GLN A 13 14.46 9.29 -4.01
CA GLN A 13 14.61 9.88 -2.69
C GLN A 13 13.55 10.97 -2.44
N ALA A 14 13.34 11.89 -3.39
CA ALA A 14 12.35 12.95 -3.25
C ALA A 14 10.92 12.41 -3.13
N ALA A 15 10.56 11.39 -3.91
CA ALA A 15 9.26 10.74 -3.84
C ALA A 15 9.05 10.04 -2.50
N ARG A 16 10.11 9.41 -1.96
CA ARG A 16 10.07 8.74 -0.66
C ARG A 16 9.93 9.72 0.50
N GLU A 17 10.62 10.85 0.45
CA GLU A 17 10.46 11.93 1.44
C GLU A 17 9.05 12.53 1.39
N MET A 18 8.51 12.73 0.18
CA MET A 18 7.13 13.18 0.02
C MET A 18 6.14 12.17 0.61
N GLY A 19 6.34 10.87 0.35
CA GLY A 19 5.52 9.80 0.91
C GLY A 19 5.47 9.82 2.44
N LEU A 20 6.62 9.98 3.08
CA LEU A 20 6.72 10.08 4.54
C LEU A 20 5.96 11.29 5.12
N ARG A 21 6.05 12.46 4.46
CA ARG A 21 5.28 13.64 4.88
C ARG A 21 3.78 13.45 4.71
N LEU A 22 3.36 12.76 3.65
CA LEU A 22 1.94 12.48 3.41
C LEU A 22 1.36 11.54 4.47
N VAL A 23 2.13 10.57 4.96
CA VAL A 23 1.69 9.66 6.03
C VAL A 23 1.21 10.43 7.26
N GLU A 24 1.82 11.57 7.59
CA GLU A 24 1.41 12.42 8.73
C GLU A 24 -0.03 12.96 8.61
N HIS A 25 -0.55 13.06 7.39
CA HIS A 25 -1.89 13.56 7.10
C HIS A 25 -2.91 12.45 6.82
N CYS A 26 -2.47 11.19 6.85
CA CYS A 26 -3.32 10.05 6.53
C CYS A 26 -4.07 9.53 7.75
N GLN A 27 -5.33 9.13 7.55
CA GLN A 27 -6.13 8.46 8.59
C GLN A 27 -5.77 6.98 8.73
N GLN A 28 -5.17 6.39 7.71
CA GLN A 28 -4.83 4.98 7.63
C GLN A 28 -3.79 4.75 6.54
N VAL A 29 -2.90 3.77 6.72
CA VAL A 29 -1.97 3.31 5.67
C VAL A 29 -2.37 1.92 5.20
N ASN A 30 -2.50 1.73 3.90
CA ASN A 30 -2.84 0.44 3.29
C ASN A 30 -1.62 -0.10 2.55
N VAL A 31 -1.18 -1.30 2.91
CA VAL A 31 0.01 -1.91 2.34
C VAL A 31 -0.42 -3.06 1.44
N TYR A 32 -0.05 -2.97 0.16
CA TYR A 32 -0.33 -4.00 -0.84
C TYR A 32 0.97 -4.63 -1.35
N GLY A 33 0.92 -5.92 -1.68
CA GLY A 33 2.06 -6.69 -2.17
C GLY A 33 2.59 -7.71 -1.16
N THR A 34 3.24 -8.75 -1.67
CA THR A 34 3.84 -9.83 -0.85
C THR A 34 5.24 -9.47 -0.36
N VAL A 35 5.94 -8.61 -1.09
CA VAL A 35 7.28 -8.12 -0.76
C VAL A 35 7.18 -6.68 -0.29
N ARG A 36 7.80 -6.38 0.85
CA ARG A 36 7.90 -5.02 1.39
C ARG A 36 9.26 -4.46 1.04
N THR A 37 9.30 -3.41 0.23
CA THR A 37 10.55 -2.71 -0.07
C THR A 37 11.01 -1.91 1.15
N PRO A 38 12.29 -1.54 1.25
CA PRO A 38 12.77 -0.65 2.30
C PRO A 38 11.97 0.67 2.38
N GLY A 39 11.46 1.18 1.25
CA GLY A 39 10.61 2.38 1.20
C GLY A 39 9.29 2.18 1.90
N MET A 40 8.61 1.09 1.57
CA MET A 40 7.34 0.74 2.22
C MET A 40 7.52 0.54 3.72
N LEU A 41 8.62 -0.08 4.17
CA LEU A 41 8.89 -0.27 5.60
C LEU A 41 9.07 1.07 6.34
N ALA A 42 9.69 2.06 5.71
CA ALA A 42 9.87 3.38 6.31
C ALA A 42 8.52 4.09 6.52
N GLU A 43 7.62 4.01 5.54
CA GLU A 43 6.26 4.58 5.63
C GLU A 43 5.41 3.87 6.68
N ILE A 44 5.46 2.54 6.73
CA ILE A 44 4.76 1.73 7.73
C ILE A 44 5.23 2.11 9.13
N ARG A 45 6.54 2.15 9.35
CA ARG A 45 7.11 2.50 10.66
C ARG A 45 6.68 3.92 11.08
N ARG A 46 6.69 4.88 10.14
CA ARG A 46 6.25 6.24 10.44
C ARG A 46 4.76 6.30 10.82
N ALA A 47 3.93 5.51 10.17
CA ALA A 47 2.51 5.39 10.51
C ALA A 47 2.32 4.80 11.92
N GLU A 48 3.08 3.76 12.28
CA GLU A 48 3.05 3.16 13.61
C GLU A 48 3.48 4.14 14.70
N GLU A 49 4.55 4.92 14.47
CA GLU A 49 5.01 5.98 15.40
C GLU A 49 3.93 7.05 15.64
N LEU A 50 3.09 7.32 14.64
CA LEU A 50 1.97 8.26 14.70
C LEU A 50 0.65 7.63 15.17
N ASN A 51 0.66 6.34 15.56
CA ASN A 51 -0.53 5.56 15.89
C ASN A 51 -1.59 5.53 14.76
N ILE A 52 -1.15 5.68 13.52
CA ILE A 52 -2.00 5.58 12.33
C ILE A 52 -2.19 4.09 12.01
N PRO A 53 -3.42 3.60 11.85
CA PRO A 53 -3.64 2.18 11.61
C PRO A 53 -3.05 1.74 10.27
N VAL A 54 -2.22 0.70 10.30
CA VAL A 54 -1.65 0.07 9.11
C VAL A 54 -2.47 -1.18 8.78
N LYS A 55 -3.17 -1.17 7.65
CA LYS A 55 -3.86 -2.35 7.11
C LYS A 55 -3.00 -3.00 6.05
N ALA A 56 -2.30 -4.05 6.47
CA ALA A 56 -1.61 -4.99 5.56
C ALA A 56 -2.47 -6.22 5.24
N ASP A 57 -3.67 -6.32 5.81
CA ASP A 57 -4.60 -7.41 5.56
C ASP A 57 -5.04 -7.40 4.10
N GLN A 58 -4.81 -8.53 3.43
CA GLN A 58 -5.36 -8.87 2.13
C GLN A 58 -6.67 -9.66 2.32
N PRO A 59 -7.86 -9.03 2.37
CA PRO A 59 -9.12 -9.75 2.18
C PRO A 59 -9.34 -10.13 0.69
N GLY A 60 -8.29 -10.57 -0.01
CA GLY A 60 -8.30 -10.76 -1.48
C GLY A 60 -7.42 -11.87 -2.05
N LEU A 61 -6.45 -12.42 -1.29
CA LEU A 61 -5.66 -13.60 -1.70
C LEU A 61 -6.25 -14.93 -1.22
N LYS A 62 -7.50 -14.93 -0.75
CA LYS A 62 -8.31 -16.15 -0.81
C LYS A 62 -8.61 -16.38 -2.28
N LYS A 63 -8.07 -17.45 -2.88
CA LYS A 63 -8.56 -18.00 -4.16
C LYS A 63 -10.07 -17.89 -4.12
N LYS A 64 -10.68 -17.11 -5.01
CA LYS A 64 -12.14 -17.00 -5.07
C LYS A 64 -12.63 -18.42 -5.29
N LYS A 65 -13.11 -19.11 -4.25
CA LYS A 65 -13.86 -20.35 -4.44
C LYS A 65 -14.97 -19.98 -5.42
N ASP A 66 -15.00 -20.69 -6.54
CA ASP A 66 -15.96 -20.55 -7.63
C ASP A 66 -17.30 -20.02 -7.12
N ARG A 67 -17.68 -18.82 -7.55
CA ARG A 67 -19.06 -18.40 -7.41
C ARG A 67 -19.89 -19.41 -8.20
N PRO A 68 -20.88 -20.10 -7.62
CA PRO A 68 -21.83 -20.79 -8.45
C PRO A 68 -22.54 -19.72 -9.28
N ARG A 69 -22.52 -19.88 -10.61
CA ARG A 69 -23.29 -19.04 -11.53
C ARG A 69 -24.75 -19.17 -11.15
N ARG A 70 -25.28 -18.23 -10.38
CA ARG A 70 -26.71 -18.13 -10.12
C ARG A 70 -27.24 -16.94 -10.91
N GLY A 71 -27.92 -17.28 -12.00
CA GLY A 71 -28.55 -16.30 -12.88
C GLY A 71 -29.18 -16.95 -14.11
N GLN A 72 -30.18 -17.82 -13.92
CA GLN A 72 -31.35 -17.77 -14.80
C GLN A 72 -32.57 -18.26 -14.02
N ILE A 73 -33.38 -17.29 -13.61
CA ILE A 73 -34.77 -17.49 -13.24
C ILE A 73 -35.54 -17.52 -14.56
N ARG A 74 -36.26 -18.61 -14.82
CA ARG A 74 -37.66 -18.65 -15.25
C ARG A 74 -38.13 -20.09 -15.33
#